data_AF-A0A5S3YTA5-F1
#
_entry.id   AF-A0A5S3YTA5-F1
#
_cell.length_a   1.000
_cell.length_b   1.000
_cell.length_c   1.000
_cell.angle_alpha   90.00
_cell.angle_beta   90.00
_cell.angle_gamma   90.00
#
_symmetry.space_group_name_H-M   'P 1'
#
loop_
_entity.id
_entity.type
_entity.pdbx_description
1 polymer ?
#
loop_
_entity_poly.entity_id
_entity_poly.type
_entity_poly.pdbx_seq_one_letter_code
_entity_poly.pdbx_strand_id
1 'polypeptide(L)' 'MTAQISTLGELLSAAGTQWRAYDIGRRITKLDKKQFAQIESTSTPYPYPLAGHAFLAIQF' A
#
# COMPACT_ATOMS: atom_id res chain seq x y z
N MET A 1 -21.28 -5.09 -13.32
CA MET A 1 -20.96 -4.38 -12.06
C MET A 1 -19.50 -3.99 -12.12
N THR A 2 -19.19 -2.73 -12.43
CA THR A 2 -17.81 -2.22 -12.48
C THR A 2 -17.24 -2.30 -11.07
N ALA A 3 -16.30 -3.21 -10.84
CA ALA A 3 -15.58 -3.27 -9.57
C ALA A 3 -14.90 -1.93 -9.37
N GLN A 4 -15.45 -1.11 -8.48
CA GLN A 4 -14.91 0.20 -8.15
C GLN A 4 -13.71 -0.05 -7.24
N ILE A 5 -12.60 -0.45 -7.86
CA ILE A 5 -11.35 -0.70 -7.19
C ILE A 5 -10.90 0.64 -6.61
N SER A 6 -11.15 0.82 -5.32
CA SER A 6 -10.96 2.10 -4.65
C SER A 6 -9.53 2.24 -4.14
N THR A 7 -8.78 1.13 -4.12
CA THR A 7 -7.43 1.05 -3.58
C THR A 7 -6.52 0.22 -4.49
N LEU A 8 -5.25 0.60 -4.55
CA LEU A 8 -4.18 -0.06 -5.29
C LEU A 8 -3.97 -1.49 -4.76
N GLY A 9 -4.16 -1.69 -3.45
CA GLY A 9 -4.04 -3.01 -2.81
C GLY A 9 -5.13 -3.98 -3.25
N GLU A 10 -6.37 -3.50 -3.36
CA GLU A 10 -7.47 -4.28 -3.95
C GLU A 10 -7.21 -4.57 -5.42
N LEU A 11 -6.69 -3.61 -6.19
CA LEU A 11 -6.38 -3.82 -7.60
C LEU A 11 -5.41 -4.98 -7.79
N LEU A 12 -4.30 -4.94 -7.05
CA LEU A 12 -3.24 -5.94 -7.16
C LEU A 12 -3.69 -7.30 -6.62
N SER A 13 -4.54 -7.32 -5.59
CA SER A 13 -5.13 -8.57 -5.08
C SER A 13 -6.17 -9.15 -6.05
N ALA A 14 -7.00 -8.30 -6.68
CA ALA A 14 -8.00 -8.69 -7.66
C ALA A 14 -7.36 -9.14 -8.98
N ALA A 15 -6.18 -8.61 -9.33
CA ALA A 15 -5.38 -9.06 -10.46
C ALA A 15 -4.84 -10.50 -10.28
N GLY A 16 -4.96 -11.10 -9.09
CA GLY A 16 -4.48 -12.46 -8.82
C GLY A 16 -2.96 -12.57 -8.69
N THR A 17 -2.25 -11.44 -8.58
CA THR A 17 -0.80 -11.40 -8.53
C THR A 17 -0.30 -11.46 -7.09
N GLN A 18 0.78 -12.19 -6.83
CA GLN A 18 1.43 -12.19 -5.52
C GLN A 18 2.34 -10.97 -5.38
N TRP A 19 1.79 -9.88 -4.86
CA TRP A 19 2.55 -8.67 -4.61
C TRP A 19 2.93 -8.51 -3.12
N ARG A 20 3.99 -7.75 -2.87
CA ARG A 20 4.37 -7.26 -1.54
C ARG A 20 4.64 -5.77 -1.57
N ALA A 21 4.09 -5.05 -0.59
CA ALA A 21 4.43 -3.66 -0.35
C ALA A 21 5.62 -3.57 0.61
N TYR A 22 6.48 -2.59 0.34
CA TYR A 22 7.56 -2.17 1.20
C TYR A 22 7.47 -0.67 1.38
N ASP A 23 7.60 -0.21 2.61
CA ASP A 23 7.93 1.18 2.87
C ASP A 23 9.39 1.41 2.43
N ILE A 24 9.64 2.45 1.64
CA ILE A 24 10.99 2.84 1.23
C ILE A 24 11.30 4.30 1.59
N GLY A 25 10.47 4.93 2.44
CA GLY A 25 10.60 6.36 2.73
C GLY A 25 11.87 6.69 3.50
N ARG A 26 12.17 5.91 4.54
CA ARG A 26 13.37 6.11 5.38
C ARG A 26 14.27 4.89 5.43
N ARG A 27 13.66 3.71 5.41
CA ARG A 27 14.32 2.40 5.37
C ARG A 27 13.43 1.47 4.56
N ILE A 28 14.04 0.51 3.88
CA ILE A 28 13.28 -0.55 3.20
C ILE A 28 12.71 -1.46 4.28
N THR A 29 11.43 -1.28 4.59
CA THR A 29 10.71 -2.02 5.63
C THR A 29 9.53 -2.76 5.01
N LYS A 30 9.33 -4.02 5.39
CA LYS A 30 8.17 -4.79 4.93
C LYS A 30 6.91 -4.11 5.44
N LEU A 31 5.97 -3.86 4.53
CA LEU A 31 4.66 -3.34 4.88
C LEU A 31 3.63 -4.45 4.75
N ASP A 32 2.91 -4.71 5.83
CA ASP A 32 1.82 -5.67 5.82
C ASP A 32 0.68 -5.20 4.92
N LYS A 33 0.07 -6.13 4.17
CA LYS A 33 -1.08 -5.84 3.30
C LYS A 33 -2.24 -5.19 4.06
N LYS A 34 -2.43 -5.57 5.34
CA LYS A 34 -3.42 -4.96 6.24
C LYS A 34 -3.11 -3.50 6.54
N GLN A 35 -1.85 -3.16 6.83
CA GLN A 35 -1.43 -1.78 7.05
C GLN A 35 -1.58 -0.96 5.77
N PHE A 36 -1.17 -1.51 4.62
CA PHE A 36 -1.34 -0.84 3.32
C PHE A 36 -2.82 -0.51 3.06
N ALA A 37 -3.72 -1.49 3.25
CA ALA A 37 -5.15 -1.26 3.11
C ALA A 37 -5.71 -0.20 4.08
N GLN A 38 -5.22 -0.16 5.33
CA GLN A 38 -5.59 0.87 6.29
C GLN A 38 -5.08 2.27 5.91
N ILE A 39 -3.87 2.36 5.36
CA ILE A 39 -3.29 3.61 4.85
C ILE A 39 -4.12 4.12 3.67
N GLU A 40 -4.45 3.24 2.72
CA GLU A 40 -5.29 3.58 1.57
C GLU A 40 -6.71 3.98 1.98
N SER A 41 -7.25 3.34 3.03
CA SER A 41 -8.56 3.70 3.61
C SER A 41 -8.51 4.96 4.48
N THR A 42 -7.38 5.67 4.53
CA THR A 42 -7.15 6.83 5.41
C THR A 42 -7.42 6.53 6.91
N SER A 43 -7.43 5.25 7.27
CA SER A 43 -7.77 4.77 8.62
C SER A 43 -6.58 4.82 9.56
N THR A 44 -5.36 4.76 9.02
CA THR A 44 -4.13 4.85 9.82
C THR A 44 -3.16 5.82 9.15
N PRO A 45 -2.62 6.79 9.91
CA PRO A 45 -1.59 7.68 9.38
C PRO A 45 -0.36 6.88 8.99
N TYR A 46 0.26 7.30 7.88
CA TYR A 46 1.49 6.68 7.42
C TYR A 46 2.58 6.80 8.50
N PRO A 47 3.28 5.71 8.87
CA PRO A 47 4.18 5.73 10.02
C PRO A 47 5.43 6.59 9.83
N TYR A 48 5.92 6.73 8.60
CA TYR A 48 7.14 7.50 8.29
C TYR A 48 6.96 8.42 7.07
N PRO A 49 6.09 9.45 7.14
CA PRO A 49 5.87 10.35 6.02
C PRO A 49 7.13 11.16 5.78
N LEU A 50 7.67 11.10 4.57
CA LEU A 50 8.86 11.85 4.19
C LEU A 50 8.42 13.02 3.31
N ALA A 51 8.68 14.26 3.76
CA ALA A 51 8.26 15.46 3.05
C ALA A 51 6.75 15.49 2.69
N GLY A 52 5.89 14.91 3.55
CA GLY A 52 4.45 14.83 3.32
C GLY A 52 4.00 13.77 2.31
N HIS A 53 4.92 12.94 1.81
CA HIS A 53 4.63 11.88 0.86
C HIS A 53 4.88 10.50 1.49
N ALA A 54 4.00 9.55 1.17
CA ALA A 54 4.18 8.13 1.47
C ALA A 54 5.00 7.48 0.36
N PHE A 55 6.15 6.92 0.71
CA PHE A 55 7.06 6.30 -0.25
C PHE A 55 6.97 4.78 -0.14
N LEU A 56 6.28 4.18 -1.11
CA LEU A 56 5.93 2.78 -1.14
C LEU A 56 6.51 2.12 -2.39
N ALA A 57 7.19 1.00 -2.21
CA ALA A 57 7.60 0.12 -3.29
C ALA A 57 6.69 -1.11 -3.33
N ILE A 58 6.28 -1.50 -4.54
CA ILE A 58 5.49 -2.70 -4.77
C ILE A 58 6.37 -3.65 -5.58
N GLN A 59 6.63 -4.83 -5.03
CA GLN A 59 7.23 -5.95 -5.75
C GLN A 59 6.11 -6.83 -6.29
N PHE A 60 6.21 -7.27 -7.54
CA PHE A 60 5.32 -8.21 -8.21
C PHE A 60 6.10 -9.42 -8.74
#